data_AF-A0A5N4ERS7-F1
#
_entry.id   AF-A0A5N4ERS7-F1
#
_cell.length_a   1.000
_cell.length_b   1.000
_cell.length_c   1.000
_cell.angle_alpha   90.00
_cell.angle_beta   90.00
_cell.angle_gamma   90.00
#
_symmetry.space_group_name_H-M   'P 1'
#
loop_
_entity.id
_entity.type
_entity.pdbx_description
1 polymer ?
#
loop_
_entity_poly.entity_id
_entity_poly.type
_entity_poly.pdbx_seq_one_letter_code
_entity_poly.pdbx_strand_id
1 'polypeptide(L)'
;MESLPDTALYLLKSIPHTEKLRGKLQADYALLLTQAMDQNYVKFTSDSLIALALNYYTVERGDSVTRAKAQYYYGRVLRELGKDEEALTFLSSAKGNVREYSML
;
A
#
# COMPACT_ATOMS: atom_id res chain seq x y z
N MET A 1 20.21 0.78 6.72
CA MET A 1 19.13 1.34 7.54
C MET A 1 18.30 0.16 8.00
N GLU A 2 18.36 -0.18 9.27
CA GLU A 2 17.58 -1.31 9.80
C GLU A 2 16.09 -0.97 9.69
N SER A 3 15.33 -1.84 9.02
CA SER A 3 13.87 -1.74 9.03
C SER A 3 13.35 -2.26 10.36
N LEU A 4 12.57 -1.46 11.08
CA LEU A 4 11.88 -1.85 12.32
C LEU A 4 10.37 -1.98 12.06
N PRO A 5 9.94 -3.02 11.31
CA PRO A 5 8.55 -3.14 10.88
C PRO A 5 7.59 -3.27 12.05
N ASP A 6 7.96 -3.99 13.13
CA ASP A 6 7.13 -4.13 14.33
C ASP A 6 6.86 -2.78 15.00
N THR A 7 7.89 -1.93 15.08
CA THR A 7 7.78 -0.58 15.65
C THR A 7 6.88 0.29 14.78
N ALA A 8 7.03 0.22 13.46
CA ALA A 8 6.17 0.96 12.53
C ALA A 8 4.69 0.54 12.68
N LEU A 9 4.44 -0.77 12.75
CA LEU A 9 3.10 -1.31 12.96
C LEU A 9 2.49 -0.85 14.28
N TYR A 10 3.27 -0.90 15.36
CA TYR A 10 2.84 -0.43 16.68
C TYR A 10 2.47 1.06 16.66
N LEU A 11 3.33 1.91 16.11
CA LEU A 11 3.08 3.36 16.03
C LEU A 11 1.85 3.68 15.19
N LEU A 12 1.69 3.04 14.03
CA LEU A 12 0.53 3.26 13.15
C LEU A 12 -0.77 2.84 13.84
N LYS A 13 -0.80 1.67 14.48
CA LYS A 13 -1.99 1.19 15.23
C LYS A 13 -2.30 2.03 16.47
N SER A 14 -1.34 2.81 16.97
CA SER A 14 -1.51 3.68 18.14
C SER A 14 -2.14 5.04 17.80
N ILE A 15 -2.32 5.37 16.51
CA ILE A 15 -2.93 6.63 16.11
C ILE A 15 -4.44 6.60 16.46
N PRO A 16 -4.94 7.56 17.26
CA PRO A 16 -6.36 7.60 17.60
C PRO A 16 -7.20 8.17 16.45
N HIS A 17 -8.48 7.81 16.42
CA HIS A 17 -9.48 8.38 15.51
C HIS A 17 -9.15 8.27 14.01
N THR A 18 -8.50 7.18 13.60
CA THR A 18 -8.08 6.98 12.19
C THR A 18 -9.27 6.95 11.22
N GLU A 19 -10.47 6.64 11.69
CA GLU A 19 -11.73 6.70 10.94
C GLU A 19 -12.10 8.12 10.49
N LYS A 20 -11.50 9.15 11.09
CA LYS A 20 -11.70 10.57 10.73
C LYS A 20 -10.71 11.10 9.70
N LEU A 21 -9.65 10.35 9.39
CA LEU A 21 -8.66 10.76 8.38
C LEU A 21 -9.32 10.87 7.01
N ARG A 22 -8.96 11.89 6.23
CA ARG A 22 -9.46 12.13 4.88
C ARG A 22 -8.34 12.55 3.95
N GLY A 23 -8.56 12.40 2.64
CA GLY A 23 -7.61 12.82 1.61
C GLY A 23 -6.24 12.16 1.77
N LYS A 24 -5.17 12.94 1.61
CA LYS A 24 -3.79 12.44 1.63
C LYS A 24 -3.44 11.70 2.92
N LEU A 25 -3.86 12.22 4.08
CA LEU A 25 -3.55 11.60 5.37
C LEU A 25 -4.17 10.20 5.51
N GLN A 26 -5.38 10.01 5.00
CA GLN A 26 -6.02 8.69 4.98
C GLN A 26 -5.28 7.72 4.07
N ALA A 27 -4.87 8.20 2.89
CA ALA A 27 -4.13 7.39 1.92
C ALA A 27 -2.73 7.00 2.42
N ASP A 28 -2.00 7.96 3.03
CA ASP A 28 -0.71 7.71 3.66
C ASP A 28 -0.83 6.68 4.77
N TYR A 29 -1.79 6.87 5.67
CA TYR A 29 -2.05 5.94 6.76
C TYR A 29 -2.36 4.53 6.23
N ALA A 30 -3.25 4.42 5.24
CA ALA A 30 -3.62 3.16 4.62
C ALA A 30 -2.42 2.44 3.98
N LEU A 31 -1.59 3.17 3.23
CA LEU A 31 -0.42 2.62 2.56
C LEU A 31 0.63 2.15 3.58
N LEU A 32 0.96 3.00 4.56
CA LEU A 32 1.96 2.69 5.58
C LEU A 32 1.52 1.53 6.47
N LEU A 33 0.25 1.49 6.88
CA LEU A 33 -0.27 0.41 7.70
C LEU A 33 -0.29 -0.91 6.94
N THR A 34 -0.69 -0.91 5.66
CA THR A 34 -0.63 -2.12 4.83
C THR A 34 0.81 -2.62 4.68
N GLN A 35 1.75 -1.71 4.41
CA GLN A 35 3.18 -2.06 4.32
C GLN A 35 3.69 -2.67 5.64
N ALA A 36 3.37 -2.06 6.77
CA ALA A 36 3.79 -2.58 8.08
C ALA A 36 3.13 -3.93 8.39
N MET A 37 1.87 -4.15 8.01
CA MET A 37 1.21 -5.44 8.14
C MET A 37 1.89 -6.53 7.30
N ASP A 38 2.16 -6.25 6.02
CA ASP A 38 2.83 -7.17 5.10
C ASP A 38 4.23 -7.57 5.59
N GLN A 39 5.00 -6.61 6.10
CA GLN A 39 6.35 -6.84 6.63
C GLN A 39 6.38 -7.61 7.95
N ASN A 40 5.29 -7.57 8.73
CA ASN A 40 5.15 -8.33 9.97
C ASN A 40 4.28 -9.59 9.80
N TYR A 41 4.00 -10.01 8.56
CA TYR A 41 3.21 -11.21 8.25
C TYR A 41 1.81 -11.21 8.91
N VAL A 42 1.24 -10.03 9.12
CA VAL A 42 -0.13 -9.90 9.65
C VAL A 42 -1.10 -10.29 8.54
N LYS A 43 -1.93 -11.30 8.80
CA LYS A 43 -2.87 -11.81 7.81
C LYS A 43 -3.87 -10.74 7.35
N PHE A 44 -4.05 -10.62 6.04
CA PHE A 44 -5.10 -9.79 5.48
C PHE A 44 -6.43 -10.54 5.41
N THR A 45 -7.52 -9.88 5.82
CA THR A 45 -8.90 -10.39 5.72
C THR A 45 -9.75 -9.61 4.71
N SER A 46 -9.27 -8.46 4.25
CA SER A 46 -9.88 -7.66 3.18
C SER A 46 -8.85 -6.76 2.51
N ASP A 47 -9.22 -6.23 1.35
CA ASP A 47 -8.45 -5.25 0.54
C ASP A 47 -8.86 -3.80 0.84
N SER A 48 -9.82 -3.57 1.74
CA SER A 48 -10.45 -2.26 1.94
C SER A 48 -9.48 -1.17 2.39
N LEU A 49 -8.50 -1.51 3.24
CA LEU A 49 -7.51 -0.55 3.72
C LEU A 49 -6.64 -0.06 2.57
N ILE A 50 -5.99 -0.97 1.87
CA ILE A 50 -5.07 -0.63 0.77
C ILE A 50 -5.80 0.00 -0.42
N ALA A 51 -7.08 -0.33 -0.64
CA ALA A 51 -7.92 0.32 -1.63
C ALA A 51 -8.06 1.83 -1.41
N LEU A 52 -8.04 2.31 -0.15
CA LEU A 52 -8.04 3.75 0.15
C LEU A 52 -6.81 4.45 -0.42
N ALA A 53 -5.64 3.84 -0.27
CA ALA A 53 -4.38 4.37 -0.81
C ALA A 53 -4.36 4.30 -2.34
N LEU A 54 -4.79 3.17 -2.92
CA LEU A 54 -4.84 2.97 -4.37
C LEU A 54 -5.77 3.98 -5.05
N ASN A 55 -6.96 4.22 -4.48
CA ASN A 55 -7.94 5.17 -5.02
C ASN A 55 -7.48 6.63 -4.91
N TYR A 56 -6.63 6.94 -3.93
CA TYR A 56 -6.09 8.29 -3.76
C TYR A 56 -4.90 8.56 -4.67
N TYR A 57 -3.95 7.62 -4.76
CA TYR A 57 -2.71 7.76 -5.52
C TYR A 57 -2.87 7.40 -7.00
N THR A 58 -3.69 8.18 -7.70
CA THR A 58 -3.86 8.12 -9.15
C THR A 58 -2.71 8.80 -9.89
N VAL A 59 -2.71 8.74 -11.22
CA VAL A 59 -1.75 9.44 -12.09
C VAL A 59 -1.66 10.95 -11.78
N GLU A 60 -2.78 11.56 -11.38
CA GLU A 60 -2.87 13.00 -11.14
C GLU A 60 -2.49 13.42 -9.71
N ARG A 61 -2.40 12.48 -8.77
CA ARG A 61 -2.35 12.78 -7.33
C ARG A 61 -1.16 12.17 -6.58
N GLY A 62 -0.46 11.20 -7.16
CA GLY A 62 0.71 10.56 -6.56
C GLY A 62 1.92 10.63 -7.47
N ASP A 63 3.11 10.74 -6.88
CA ASP A 63 4.34 10.48 -7.63
C ASP A 63 4.37 9.00 -8.09
N SER A 64 5.13 8.74 -9.16
CA SER A 64 5.19 7.42 -9.79
C SER A 64 5.60 6.32 -8.80
N VAL A 65 6.45 6.62 -7.82
CA VAL A 65 6.94 5.68 -6.82
C VAL A 65 5.85 5.37 -5.80
N THR A 66 5.15 6.37 -5.27
CA THR A 66 4.05 6.17 -4.33
C THR A 66 2.88 5.42 -4.98
N ARG A 67 2.56 5.73 -6.24
CA ARG A 67 1.58 4.97 -7.02
C ARG A 67 2.00 3.52 -7.20
N ALA A 68 3.26 3.28 -7.59
CA ALA A 68 3.79 1.92 -7.75
C ALA A 68 3.74 1.14 -6.43
N LYS A 69 4.03 1.78 -5.29
CA LYS A 69 3.90 1.16 -3.96
C LYS A 69 2.45 0.79 -3.64
N ALA A 70 1.49 1.69 -3.88
CA ALA A 70 0.08 1.41 -3.66
C ALA A 70 -0.40 0.21 -4.50
N GLN A 71 -0.05 0.16 -5.78
CA GLN A 71 -0.34 -0.97 -6.65
C GLN A 71 0.34 -2.27 -6.21
N TYR A 72 1.61 -2.19 -5.81
CA TYR A 72 2.36 -3.35 -5.34
C TYR A 72 1.71 -3.98 -4.10
N TYR A 73 1.42 -3.17 -3.07
CA TYR A 73 0.79 -3.68 -1.85
C TYR A 73 -0.66 -4.11 -2.08
N TYR A 74 -1.39 -3.49 -3.01
CA TYR A 74 -2.71 -3.96 -3.41
C TYR A 74 -2.63 -5.36 -4.02
N GLY A 75 -1.70 -5.59 -4.96
CA GLY A 75 -1.46 -6.91 -5.54
C GLY A 75 -1.02 -7.96 -4.52
N ARG A 76 -0.19 -7.59 -3.52
CA ARG A 76 0.18 -8.45 -2.39
C ARG A 76 -1.03 -8.92 -1.59
N VAL A 77 -1.90 -7.98 -1.22
CA VAL A 77 -3.12 -8.26 -0.45
C VAL A 77 -4.07 -9.15 -1.25
N LEU A 78 -4.31 -8.84 -2.52
CA LEU A 78 -5.15 -9.66 -3.39
C LEU A 78 -4.67 -11.12 -3.48
N ARG A 79 -3.35 -11.30 -3.64
CA ARG A 79 -2.73 -12.64 -3.68
C ARG A 79 -2.97 -13.40 -2.37
N GLU A 80 -2.83 -12.72 -1.22
CA GLU A 80 -3.07 -13.35 0.07
C GLU A 80 -4.56 -13.72 0.28
N LEU A 81 -5.46 -12.97 -0.33
CA LEU A 81 -6.90 -13.25 -0.36
C LEU A 81 -7.29 -14.31 -1.43
N GLY A 82 -6.32 -14.91 -2.14
CA GLY A 82 -6.57 -15.93 -3.16
C GLY A 82 -7.06 -15.39 -4.51
N LYS A 83 -6.95 -14.07 -4.75
CA LYS A 83 -7.33 -13.39 -6.00
C LYS A 83 -6.13 -13.26 -6.94
N ASP A 84 -5.53 -14.38 -7.32
CA ASP A 84 -4.23 -14.41 -8.01
C ASP A 84 -4.22 -13.69 -9.37
N GLU A 85 -5.28 -13.82 -10.17
CA GLU A 85 -5.38 -13.16 -11.48
C GLU A 85 -5.39 -11.64 -11.36
N GLU A 86 -6.19 -11.09 -10.43
CA GLU A 86 -6.22 -9.66 -10.15
C GLU A 86 -4.86 -9.19 -9.61
N ALA A 87 -4.26 -9.96 -8.71
CA ALA A 87 -2.95 -9.65 -8.13
C ALA A 87 -1.86 -9.49 -9.20
N LEU A 88 -1.82 -10.37 -10.20
CA LEU A 88 -0.84 -10.32 -11.30
C LEU A 88 -0.92 -9.01 -12.08
N THR A 89 -2.13 -8.51 -12.33
CA THR A 89 -2.36 -7.25 -13.03
C THR A 89 -1.70 -6.08 -12.28
N PHE A 90 -1.97 -5.96 -10.99
CA PHE A 90 -1.44 -4.85 -10.19
C PHE A 90 0.08 -4.96 -9.94
N LEU A 91 0.60 -6.17 -9.71
CA LEU A 91 2.04 -6.39 -9.53
C LEU A 91 2.83 -6.07 -10.80
N SER A 92 2.26 -6.36 -11.98
CA SER A 92 2.89 -6.05 -13.27
C SER A 92 2.89 -4.54 -13.54
N SER A 93 1.77 -3.86 -13.26
CA SER A 93 1.68 -2.39 -13.38
C SER A 93 2.67 -1.67 -12.45
N ALA A 94 2.80 -2.14 -11.20
CA ALA A 94 3.75 -1.59 -10.23
C ALA A 94 5.20 -1.66 -10.74
N LYS A 95 5.60 -2.80 -11.33
CA LYS A 95 6.95 -2.98 -11.90
C LYS A 95 7.22 -2.04 -13.08
N GLY A 96 6.21 -1.78 -13.92
CA GLY A 96 6.33 -0.85 -15.06
C GLY A 96 6.62 0.58 -14.59
N ASN A 97 5.86 1.05 -13.60
CA ASN A 97 5.98 2.41 -13.07
C ASN A 97 7.36 2.72 -12.44
N VAL A 98 8.00 1.73 -11.81
CA VAL A 98 9.36 1.89 -11.24
C VAL A 98 10.43 1.96 -12.34
N ARG A 99 10.27 1.20 -13.43
CA ARG A 99 11.20 1.22 -14.55
C ARG A 99 11.17 2.54 -15.30
N GLU A 100 9.99 3.10 -15.51
CA GLU A 100 9.80 4.40 -16.18
C GLU A 100 10.48 5.54 -15.40
N TYR A 101 10.47 5.49 -14.07
CA TYR A 101 11.16 6.46 -13.21
C TYR A 101 12.69 6.30 -13.20
N SER A 102 13.22 5.10 -13.45
CA SER A 102 14.66 4.84 -13.44
C SER A 102 15.35 5.22 -14.77
N MET A 103 14.58 5.65 -15.77
CA MET A 103 15.04 6.05 -17.11
C MET A 103 14.96 7.57 -17.36
N LEU A 104 14.53 8.35 -16.36
CA LEU A 104 14.57 9.81 -16.32
C LEU A 104 15.74 10.29 -15.45
#